data_AF-X0X571-F1
#
_entry.id   AF-X0X571-F1
#
_cell.length_a   1.000
_cell.length_b   1.000
_cell.length_c   1.000
_cell.angle_alpha   90.00
_cell.angle_beta   90.00
_cell.angle_gamma   90.00
#
_symmetry.space_group_name_H-M   'P 1'
#
loop_
_entity.id
_entity.type
_entity.pdbx_description
1 polymer ?
#
loop_
_entity_poly.entity_id
_entity_poly.type
_entity_poly.pdbx_seq_one_letter_code
_entity_poly.pdbx_strand_id
1 'polypeptide(L)'
;MKNKTDVAYHQMFYGNPIPMMILDTETLEFLDVNDAAVDHYGYTREEFLNLTARDIRPAEDVEAAVKCIQETPPGLDKVGIWKHKKKDETIIDVEIVSHDIEYSDRPANLVMCKDVTERIRVQETLQESEEKYRTLFTSMLNGFAYHKMLFDEDGHQMDYLFLEVNETFEQLTGLKRSEIIGKTATEIIPDIGGSE
;
A
#
# COMPACT_ATOMS: atom_id res chain seq x y z
N MET A 1 6.54 -0.66 45.42
CA MET A 1 6.45 -1.69 44.37
C MET A 1 5.72 -1.07 43.20
N LYS A 2 6.38 -0.76 42.07
CA LYS A 2 5.64 -0.40 40.85
C LYS A 2 4.79 -1.60 40.45
N ASN A 3 3.51 -1.37 40.17
CA ASN A 3 2.55 -2.42 39.89
C ASN A 3 3.02 -3.18 38.64
N LYS A 4 3.01 -4.53 38.62
CA LYS A 4 3.49 -5.31 37.45
C LYS A 4 2.77 -4.91 36.16
N THR A 5 1.52 -4.44 36.28
CA THR A 5 0.69 -3.91 35.20
C THR A 5 1.27 -2.64 34.57
N ASP A 6 1.83 -1.71 35.37
CA ASP A 6 2.44 -0.47 34.87
C ASP A 6 3.72 -0.76 34.08
N VAL A 7 4.52 -1.74 34.54
CA VAL A 7 5.78 -2.10 33.87
C VAL A 7 5.50 -2.80 32.54
N ALA A 8 4.53 -3.70 32.51
CA ALA A 8 4.13 -4.39 31.28
C ALA A 8 3.51 -3.43 30.26
N TYR A 9 2.62 -2.53 30.70
CA TYR A 9 2.06 -1.47 29.87
C TYR A 9 3.16 -0.57 29.29
N HIS A 10 4.07 -0.10 30.14
CA HIS A 10 5.16 0.78 29.73
C HIS A 10 6.06 0.10 28.67
N GLN A 11 6.41 -1.18 28.86
CA GLN A 11 7.17 -1.93 27.85
C GLN A 11 6.38 -2.12 26.55
N MET A 12 5.09 -2.43 26.62
CA MET A 12 4.27 -2.69 25.44
C MET A 12 3.96 -1.43 24.64
N PHE A 13 3.83 -0.27 25.28
CA PHE A 13 3.57 1.00 24.62
C PHE A 13 4.86 1.65 24.10
N TYR A 14 5.81 1.95 25.00
CA TYR A 14 7.04 2.65 24.64
C TYR A 14 8.00 1.80 23.81
N GLY A 15 8.04 0.48 24.05
CA GLY A 15 8.85 -0.46 23.29
C GLY A 15 8.20 -0.97 22.00
N ASN A 16 6.98 -0.54 21.66
CA ASN A 16 6.34 -0.94 20.41
C ASN A 16 7.05 -0.31 19.21
N PRO A 17 7.44 -1.08 18.17
CA PRO A 17 8.05 -0.51 16.97
C PRO A 17 7.06 0.24 16.07
N ILE A 18 5.75 0.13 16.33
CA ILE A 18 4.72 0.86 15.58
C ILE A 18 4.47 2.19 16.28
N PRO A 19 4.39 3.32 15.56
CA PRO A 19 3.97 4.60 16.13
C PRO A 19 2.61 4.49 16.82
N MET A 20 2.58 4.84 18.10
CA MET A 20 1.37 4.86 18.92
C MET A 20 1.25 6.19 19.66
N MET A 21 0.03 6.66 19.79
CA MET A 21 -0.33 7.88 20.50
C MET A 21 -1.63 7.68 21.27
N ILE A 22 -1.74 8.34 22.40
CA ILE A 22 -2.97 8.44 23.18
C ILE A 22 -3.46 9.85 23.01
N LEU A 23 -4.72 10.01 22.60
CA LEU A 23 -5.33 11.31 22.42
C LEU A 23 -6.58 11.46 23.28
N ASP A 24 -6.85 12.68 23.69
CA ASP A 24 -8.09 13.07 24.34
C ASP A 24 -9.22 13.15 23.31
N THR A 25 -10.35 12.49 23.57
CA THR A 25 -11.42 12.36 22.58
C THR A 25 -12.19 13.66 22.32
N GLU A 26 -12.15 14.61 23.24
CA GLU A 26 -12.87 15.88 23.11
C GLU A 26 -11.99 16.97 22.49
N THR A 27 -10.80 17.16 23.04
CA THR A 27 -9.87 18.22 22.63
C THR A 27 -9.01 17.83 21.41
N LEU A 28 -8.79 16.52 21.23
CA LEU A 28 -7.84 15.92 20.29
C LEU A 28 -6.36 16.22 20.62
N GLU A 29 -6.07 16.64 21.84
CA GLU A 29 -4.70 16.80 22.34
C GLU A 29 -4.02 15.44 22.51
N PHE A 30 -2.72 15.38 22.26
CA PHE A 30 -1.94 14.18 22.56
C PHE A 30 -1.63 14.11 24.06
N LEU A 31 -2.10 13.04 24.69
CA LEU A 31 -1.87 12.75 26.11
C LEU A 31 -0.57 11.99 26.34
N ASP A 32 -0.18 11.12 25.39
CA ASP A 32 1.06 10.35 25.43
C ASP A 32 1.48 9.90 24.03
N VAL A 33 2.78 9.66 23.83
CA VAL A 33 3.35 9.14 22.59
C VAL A 33 4.50 8.17 22.88
N ASN A 34 4.55 7.09 22.12
CA ASN A 34 5.64 6.14 22.23
C ASN A 34 6.90 6.58 21.47
N ASP A 35 8.00 5.86 21.68
CA ASP A 35 9.29 6.21 21.09
C ASP A 35 9.26 6.09 19.56
N ALA A 36 8.55 5.08 19.03
CA ALA A 36 8.37 4.93 17.59
C ALA A 36 7.64 6.12 16.95
N ALA A 37 6.67 6.74 17.62
CA ALA A 37 5.99 7.94 17.11
C ALA A 37 6.92 9.16 17.07
N VAL A 38 7.72 9.35 18.13
CA VAL A 38 8.74 10.41 18.18
C VAL A 38 9.72 10.26 17.01
N ASP A 39 10.30 9.07 16.85
CA ASP A 39 11.26 8.79 15.79
C ASP A 39 10.63 8.93 14.39
N HIS A 40 9.40 8.46 14.23
CA HIS A 40 8.75 8.41 12.93
C HIS A 40 8.29 9.78 12.41
N TYR A 41 7.76 10.63 13.30
CA TYR A 41 7.22 11.95 12.94
C TYR A 41 8.23 13.09 13.11
N GLY A 42 9.32 12.87 13.86
CA GLY A 42 10.41 13.82 14.04
C GLY A 42 10.15 14.93 15.06
N TYR A 43 9.01 14.88 15.77
CA TYR A 43 8.76 15.75 16.92
C TYR A 43 9.34 15.11 18.18
N THR A 44 9.89 15.93 19.05
CA THR A 44 10.17 15.48 20.43
C THR A 44 8.87 15.17 21.15
N ARG A 45 8.92 14.35 22.20
CA ARG A 45 7.75 14.05 23.03
C ARG A 45 7.09 15.33 23.57
N GLU A 46 7.89 16.29 24.03
CA GLU A 46 7.37 17.57 24.55
C GLU A 46 6.65 18.37 23.46
N GLU A 47 7.19 18.40 22.24
CA GLU A 47 6.50 19.03 21.11
C GLU A 47 5.18 18.30 20.82
N PHE A 48 5.19 16.97 20.75
CA PHE A 48 3.98 16.17 20.53
C PHE A 48 2.88 16.49 21.54
N LEU A 49 3.21 16.56 22.83
CA LEU A 49 2.23 16.85 23.89
C LEU A 49 1.67 18.28 23.87
N ASN A 50 2.26 19.17 23.08
CA ASN A 50 1.74 20.52 22.82
C ASN A 50 0.98 20.63 21.48
N LEU A 51 0.87 19.51 20.73
CA LEU A 51 0.12 19.43 19.49
C LEU A 51 -1.22 18.72 19.70
N THR A 52 -2.08 18.87 18.71
CA THR A 52 -3.32 18.11 18.57
C THR A 52 -3.25 17.24 17.33
N ALA A 53 -4.18 16.29 17.24
CA ALA A 53 -4.33 15.47 16.04
C ALA A 53 -4.54 16.32 14.76
N ARG A 54 -5.00 17.57 14.87
CA ARG A 54 -5.19 18.48 13.73
C ARG A 54 -3.86 18.95 13.13
N ASP A 55 -2.85 19.13 13.97
CA ASP A 55 -1.58 19.75 13.58
C ASP A 55 -0.69 18.81 12.73
N ILE A 56 -0.90 17.50 12.86
CA ILE A 56 -0.16 16.47 12.11
C ILE A 56 -0.88 16.06 10.82
N ARG A 57 -1.71 16.93 10.24
CA ARG A 57 -2.50 16.64 9.03
C ARG A 57 -2.38 17.75 7.98
N PRO A 58 -2.56 17.43 6.69
CA PRO A 58 -2.84 18.42 5.67
C PRO A 58 -4.09 19.22 6.01
N ALA A 59 -4.11 20.52 5.69
CA ALA A 59 -5.19 21.42 6.09
C ALA A 59 -6.55 21.00 5.50
N GLU A 60 -6.55 20.46 4.29
CA GLU A 60 -7.70 19.94 3.57
C GLU A 60 -8.36 18.72 4.25
N ASP A 61 -7.59 17.95 5.01
CA ASP A 61 -8.04 16.69 5.62
C ASP A 61 -8.47 16.85 7.09
N VAL A 62 -8.18 18.01 7.71
CA VAL A 62 -8.45 18.26 9.13
C VAL A 62 -9.93 18.09 9.47
N GLU A 63 -10.83 18.72 8.72
CA GLU A 63 -12.27 18.66 9.02
C GLU A 63 -12.82 17.24 8.92
N ALA A 64 -12.44 16.51 7.86
CA ALA A 64 -12.84 15.14 7.65
C ALA A 64 -12.32 14.20 8.76
N ALA A 65 -11.06 14.39 9.18
CA ALA A 65 -10.45 13.61 10.24
C ALA A 65 -11.10 13.87 11.60
N VAL A 66 -11.36 15.13 11.96
CA VAL A 66 -12.05 15.51 13.21
C VAL A 66 -13.42 14.86 13.27
N LYS A 67 -14.19 14.97 12.18
CA LYS A 67 -15.50 14.35 12.08
C LYS A 67 -15.42 12.83 12.24
N CYS A 68 -14.47 12.19 11.58
CA CYS A 68 -14.28 10.75 11.67
C CYS A 68 -13.97 10.32 13.12
N ILE A 69 -13.07 11.00 13.82
CA ILE A 69 -12.74 10.69 15.22
C ILE A 69 -13.96 10.86 16.12
N GLN A 70 -14.75 11.92 15.95
CA GLN A 70 -15.91 12.22 16.79
C GLN A 70 -17.13 11.32 16.52
N GLU A 71 -17.29 10.81 15.30
CA GLU A 71 -18.39 9.94 14.89
C GLU A 71 -18.05 8.44 15.02
N THR A 72 -16.81 8.10 15.37
CA THR A 72 -16.39 6.71 15.54
C THR A 72 -17.14 6.08 16.72
N PRO A 73 -17.87 4.97 16.54
CA PRO A 73 -18.54 4.28 17.64
C PRO A 73 -17.54 3.80 18.69
N PRO A 74 -17.95 3.62 19.96
CA PRO A 74 -17.04 3.11 20.97
C PRO A 74 -16.58 1.68 20.63
N GLY A 75 -15.26 1.42 20.62
CA GLY A 75 -14.76 0.08 20.27
C GLY A 75 -13.35 0.00 19.70
N LEU A 76 -13.06 -1.10 19.00
CA LEU A 76 -11.86 -1.26 18.18
C LEU A 76 -12.25 -0.95 16.74
N ASP A 77 -11.68 0.12 16.19
CA ASP A 77 -12.04 0.60 14.86
C ASP A 77 -10.84 0.65 13.92
N LYS A 78 -11.05 0.06 12.74
CA LYS A 78 -10.17 0.30 11.58
C LYS A 78 -10.71 1.51 10.86
N VAL A 79 -10.10 2.65 11.14
CA VAL A 79 -10.52 3.97 10.65
C VAL A 79 -10.11 4.19 9.18
N GLY A 80 -9.16 3.39 8.68
CA GLY A 80 -8.73 3.40 7.28
C GLY A 80 -7.40 4.13 7.09
N ILE A 81 -7.11 4.52 5.84
CA ILE A 81 -5.86 5.19 5.45
C ILE A 81 -6.10 6.69 5.41
N TRP A 82 -5.25 7.44 6.11
CA TRP A 82 -5.31 8.90 6.22
C TRP A 82 -3.96 9.51 5.90
N LYS A 83 -3.96 10.76 5.43
CA LYS A 83 -2.72 11.52 5.25
C LYS A 83 -2.34 12.23 6.53
N HIS A 84 -1.13 11.98 6.98
CA HIS A 84 -0.51 12.72 8.06
C HIS A 84 0.67 13.52 7.53
N LYS A 85 1.04 14.55 8.28
CA LYS A 85 2.16 15.45 8.02
C LYS A 85 3.17 15.36 9.16
N LYS A 86 4.43 15.11 8.81
CA LYS A 86 5.56 15.09 9.75
C LYS A 86 6.06 16.51 10.06
N LYS A 87 6.97 16.63 11.03
CA LYS A 87 7.58 17.91 11.40
C LYS A 87 8.31 18.60 10.24
N ASP A 88 8.89 17.82 9.35
CA ASP A 88 9.60 18.29 8.16
C ASP A 88 8.65 18.60 6.98
N GLU A 89 7.34 18.65 7.22
CA GLU A 89 6.27 18.84 6.24
C GLU A 89 6.08 17.65 5.26
N THR A 90 6.81 16.54 5.42
CA THR A 90 6.62 15.34 4.60
C THR A 90 5.22 14.76 4.84
N ILE A 91 4.50 14.48 3.75
CA ILE A 91 3.21 13.79 3.79
C ILE A 91 3.42 12.28 3.72
N ILE A 92 2.75 11.57 4.62
CA ILE A 92 2.71 10.11 4.69
C ILE A 92 1.26 9.61 4.69
N ASP A 93 1.07 8.41 4.14
CA ASP A 93 -0.16 7.67 4.23
C ASP A 93 -0.08 6.70 5.42
N VAL A 94 -0.98 6.86 6.38
CA VAL A 94 -1.03 6.05 7.60
C VAL A 94 -2.33 5.28 7.69
N GLU A 95 -2.22 3.97 7.86
CA GLU A 95 -3.34 3.10 8.22
C GLU A 95 -3.59 3.23 9.73
N ILE A 96 -4.77 3.72 10.07
CA ILE A 96 -5.18 4.04 11.44
C ILE A 96 -6.02 2.91 12.02
N VAL A 97 -5.61 2.47 13.20
CA VAL A 97 -6.42 1.62 14.08
C VAL A 97 -6.52 2.32 15.42
N SER A 98 -7.75 2.52 15.89
CA SER A 98 -8.05 3.18 17.15
C SER A 98 -8.75 2.23 18.12
N HIS A 99 -8.54 2.46 19.41
CA HIS A 99 -9.28 1.80 20.47
C HIS A 99 -9.53 2.76 21.63
N ASP A 100 -10.77 2.82 22.10
CA ASP A 100 -11.10 3.63 23.29
C ASP A 100 -10.54 2.99 24.55
N ILE A 101 -9.92 3.82 25.38
CA ILE A 101 -9.31 3.44 26.64
C ILE A 101 -9.63 4.47 27.71
N GLU A 102 -9.41 4.10 28.95
CA GLU A 102 -9.32 5.05 30.05
C GLU A 102 -7.84 5.33 30.33
N TYR A 103 -7.42 6.59 30.27
CA TYR A 103 -6.02 6.99 30.49
C TYR A 103 -5.95 8.13 31.49
N SER A 104 -5.37 7.87 32.68
CA SER A 104 -5.34 8.83 33.79
C SER A 104 -6.75 9.31 34.21
N ASP A 105 -7.66 8.36 34.42
CA ASP A 105 -9.06 8.58 34.86
C ASP A 105 -9.91 9.47 33.92
N ARG A 106 -9.55 9.53 32.63
CA ARG A 106 -10.32 10.21 31.57
C ARG A 106 -10.49 9.34 30.33
N PRO A 107 -11.60 9.49 29.59
CA PRO A 107 -11.78 8.89 28.27
C PRO A 107 -10.68 9.35 27.31
N ALA A 108 -10.04 8.40 26.66
CA ALA A 108 -9.00 8.64 25.69
C ALA A 108 -9.06 7.60 24.58
N ASN A 109 -8.33 7.85 23.51
CA ASN A 109 -8.24 6.94 22.38
C ASN A 109 -6.78 6.56 22.13
N LEU A 110 -6.49 5.26 22.14
CA LEU A 110 -5.21 4.72 21.75
C LEU A 110 -5.20 4.52 20.24
N VAL A 111 -4.33 5.25 19.56
CA VAL A 111 -4.19 5.21 18.10
C VAL A 111 -2.87 4.57 17.72
N MET A 112 -2.94 3.57 16.84
CA MET A 112 -1.81 3.02 16.11
C MET A 112 -1.77 3.63 14.70
N CYS A 113 -0.62 4.17 14.32
CA CYS A 113 -0.40 4.75 13.01
C CYS A 113 0.62 3.91 12.24
N LYS A 114 0.15 3.03 11.36
CA LYS A 114 1.04 2.24 10.51
C LYS A 114 1.29 2.98 9.20
N ASP A 115 2.52 3.42 8.98
CA ASP A 115 2.93 4.02 7.70
C ASP A 115 2.83 2.97 6.58
N VAL A 116 2.05 3.29 5.55
CA VAL A 116 1.83 2.49 4.35
C VAL A 116 2.21 3.25 3.07
N THR A 117 2.90 4.39 3.20
CA THR A 117 3.29 5.28 2.10
C THR A 117 4.10 4.54 1.04
N GLU A 118 5.14 3.80 1.44
CA GLU A 118 5.98 3.05 0.50
C GLU A 118 5.17 1.96 -0.21
N ARG A 119 4.29 1.25 0.52
CA ARG A 119 3.43 0.23 -0.04
C ARG A 119 2.50 0.80 -1.12
N ILE A 120 1.89 1.96 -0.86
CA ILE A 120 1.01 2.64 -1.81
C ILE A 120 1.81 3.11 -3.02
N ARG A 121 2.95 3.80 -2.82
CA ARG A 121 3.81 4.29 -3.91
C ARG A 121 4.29 3.17 -4.83
N VAL A 122 4.69 2.03 -4.27
CA VAL A 122 5.10 0.86 -5.06
C VAL A 122 3.92 0.32 -5.87
N GLN A 123 2.73 0.22 -5.27
CA GLN A 123 1.54 -0.25 -5.96
C GLN A 123 1.11 0.70 -7.10
N GLU A 124 1.12 2.01 -6.86
CA GLU A 124 0.82 3.03 -7.87
C GLU A 124 1.84 3.00 -9.02
N THR A 125 3.13 2.93 -8.70
CA THR A 125 4.20 2.84 -9.71
C THR A 125 4.04 1.57 -10.56
N LEU A 126 3.70 0.44 -9.94
CA LEU A 126 3.43 -0.80 -10.66
C LEU A 126 2.23 -0.63 -11.59
N GLN A 127 1.12 -0.10 -11.09
CA GLN A 127 -0.08 0.13 -11.87
C GLN A 127 0.19 1.07 -13.06
N GLU A 128 0.85 2.21 -12.85
CA GLU A 128 1.22 3.14 -13.93
C GLU A 128 2.10 2.46 -14.99
N SER A 129 3.04 1.61 -14.56
CA SER A 129 3.90 0.86 -15.48
C SER A 129 3.12 -0.16 -16.32
N GLU A 130 2.16 -0.86 -15.71
CA GLU A 130 1.27 -1.81 -16.40
C GLU A 130 0.34 -1.11 -17.37
N GLU A 131 -0.24 0.04 -16.98
CA GLU A 131 -1.10 0.85 -17.84
C GLU A 131 -0.33 1.42 -19.03
N LYS A 132 0.90 1.89 -18.80
CA LYS A 132 1.79 2.35 -19.86
C LYS A 132 2.19 1.22 -20.81
N TYR A 133 2.59 0.05 -20.28
CA TYR A 133 2.88 -1.13 -21.09
C TYR A 133 1.67 -1.50 -21.94
N ARG A 134 0.49 -1.63 -21.33
CA ARG A 134 -0.76 -1.98 -22.02
C ARG A 134 -1.08 -0.99 -23.13
N THR A 135 -0.98 0.31 -22.85
CA THR A 135 -1.26 1.37 -23.84
C THR A 135 -0.28 1.34 -25.00
N LEU A 136 1.02 1.18 -24.74
CA LEU A 136 2.03 1.06 -25.81
C LEU A 136 1.78 -0.20 -26.64
N PHE A 137 1.56 -1.34 -25.98
CA PHE A 137 1.32 -2.62 -26.62
C PHE A 137 0.08 -2.61 -27.54
N THR A 138 -1.04 -2.03 -27.09
CA THR A 138 -2.27 -1.96 -27.89
C THR A 138 -2.23 -0.91 -28.99
N SER A 139 -1.51 0.21 -28.80
CA SER A 139 -1.41 1.28 -29.80
C SER A 139 -0.30 1.07 -30.84
N MET A 140 0.52 0.03 -30.69
CA MET A 140 1.55 -0.32 -31.68
C MET A 140 0.91 -0.63 -33.03
N LEU A 141 1.30 0.14 -34.06
CA LEU A 141 0.88 -0.08 -35.45
C LEU A 141 1.49 -1.33 -36.10
N ASN A 142 2.46 -1.97 -35.44
CA ASN A 142 3.04 -3.23 -35.89
C ASN A 142 2.40 -4.37 -35.12
N GLY A 143 2.16 -5.50 -35.78
CA GLY A 143 1.77 -6.73 -35.11
C GLY A 143 2.90 -7.20 -34.20
N PHE A 144 2.59 -7.41 -32.91
CA PHE A 144 3.53 -7.86 -31.90
C PHE A 144 2.98 -9.10 -31.20
N ALA A 145 3.87 -10.08 -31.02
CA ALA A 145 3.60 -11.31 -30.28
C ALA A 145 4.77 -11.63 -29.35
N TYR A 146 4.46 -11.80 -28.06
CA TYR A 146 5.39 -12.25 -27.04
C TYR A 146 5.30 -13.77 -26.91
N HIS A 147 6.45 -14.44 -27.04
CA HIS A 147 6.53 -15.90 -27.01
C HIS A 147 7.51 -16.38 -25.96
N LYS A 148 7.24 -17.55 -25.38
CA LYS A 148 8.21 -18.31 -24.60
C LYS A 148 8.77 -19.43 -25.46
N MET A 149 10.08 -19.42 -25.68
CA MET A 149 10.77 -20.51 -26.38
C MET A 149 10.72 -21.79 -25.52
N LEU A 150 10.43 -22.92 -26.18
CA LEU A 150 10.43 -24.25 -25.60
C LEU A 150 11.63 -25.00 -26.18
N PHE A 151 12.40 -25.65 -25.30
CA PHE A 151 13.62 -26.38 -25.64
C PHE A 151 13.48 -27.85 -25.21
N ASP A 152 14.17 -28.75 -25.90
CA ASP A 152 14.31 -30.14 -25.49
C ASP A 152 15.34 -30.32 -24.34
N GLU A 153 15.54 -31.55 -23.89
CA GLU A 153 16.49 -31.87 -22.79
C GLU A 153 17.95 -31.57 -23.15
N ASP A 154 18.26 -31.51 -24.46
CA ASP A 154 19.59 -31.20 -24.99
C ASP A 154 19.78 -29.69 -25.23
N GLY A 155 18.75 -28.88 -25.00
CA GLY A 155 18.77 -27.43 -25.15
C GLY A 155 18.52 -26.93 -26.58
N HIS A 156 18.10 -27.79 -27.51
CA HIS A 156 17.68 -27.37 -28.84
C HIS A 156 16.27 -26.79 -28.82
N GLN A 157 16.06 -25.72 -29.60
CA GLN A 157 14.74 -25.11 -29.72
C GLN A 157 13.78 -26.08 -30.40
N MET A 158 12.70 -26.41 -29.72
CA MET A 158 11.68 -27.33 -30.19
C MET A 158 10.44 -26.59 -30.70
N ASP A 159 10.00 -25.54 -29.99
CA ASP A 159 8.79 -24.78 -30.32
C ASP A 159 8.79 -23.42 -29.59
N TYR A 160 7.70 -22.66 -29.70
CA TYR A 160 7.42 -21.49 -28.88
C TYR A 160 5.94 -21.40 -28.51
N LEU A 161 5.68 -20.98 -27.28
CA LEU A 161 4.36 -20.79 -26.69
C LEU A 161 3.93 -19.32 -26.82
N PHE A 162 2.76 -19.06 -27.40
CA PHE A 162 2.18 -17.71 -27.43
C PHE A 162 1.76 -17.30 -26.02
N LEU A 163 2.39 -16.25 -25.49
CA LEU A 163 2.06 -15.68 -24.17
C LEU A 163 1.20 -14.43 -24.28
N GLU A 164 1.48 -13.60 -25.29
CA GLU A 164 0.69 -12.40 -25.53
C GLU A 164 0.73 -11.97 -27.01
N VAL A 165 -0.35 -11.38 -27.51
CA VAL A 165 -0.39 -10.72 -28.83
C VAL A 165 -1.18 -9.42 -28.74
N ASN A 166 -0.79 -8.42 -29.55
CA ASN A 166 -1.52 -7.16 -29.66
C ASN A 166 -2.64 -7.22 -30.69
N GLU A 167 -3.53 -6.22 -30.68
CA GLU A 167 -4.67 -6.17 -31.59
C GLU A 167 -4.22 -6.11 -33.06
N THR A 168 -3.16 -5.37 -33.36
CA THR A 168 -2.64 -5.29 -34.72
C THR A 168 -2.09 -6.62 -35.22
N PHE A 169 -1.54 -7.47 -34.35
CA PHE A 169 -1.16 -8.83 -34.71
C PHE A 169 -2.38 -9.64 -35.14
N GLU A 170 -3.48 -9.56 -34.41
CA GLU A 170 -4.74 -10.23 -34.80
C GLU A 170 -5.26 -9.70 -36.15
N GLN A 171 -5.21 -8.38 -36.36
CA GLN A 171 -5.67 -7.74 -37.60
C GLN A 171 -4.81 -8.14 -38.81
N LEU A 172 -3.49 -8.24 -38.64
CA LEU A 172 -2.54 -8.56 -39.71
C LEU A 172 -2.49 -10.06 -40.03
N THR A 173 -2.57 -10.93 -39.02
CA THR A 173 -2.43 -12.39 -39.19
C THR A 173 -3.76 -13.12 -39.28
N GLY A 174 -4.85 -12.53 -38.77
CA GLY A 174 -6.15 -13.17 -38.62
C GLY A 174 -6.25 -14.10 -37.40
N LEU A 175 -5.14 -14.37 -36.70
CA LEU A 175 -5.12 -15.25 -35.53
C LEU A 175 -5.65 -14.51 -34.30
N LYS A 176 -6.73 -15.01 -33.69
CA LYS A 176 -7.33 -14.40 -32.50
C LYS A 176 -6.56 -14.77 -31.24
N ARG A 177 -6.28 -13.77 -30.40
CA ARG A 177 -5.68 -13.89 -29.07
C ARG A 177 -6.38 -14.97 -28.24
N SER A 178 -7.72 -14.98 -28.22
CA SER A 178 -8.49 -15.97 -27.49
C SER A 178 -8.27 -17.42 -27.94
N GLU A 179 -7.73 -17.62 -29.15
CA GLU A 179 -7.54 -18.94 -29.74
C GLU A 179 -6.09 -19.42 -29.66
N ILE A 180 -5.12 -18.50 -29.59
CA ILE A 180 -3.69 -18.81 -29.66
C ILE A 180 -2.94 -18.68 -28.33
N ILE A 181 -3.39 -17.84 -27.40
CA ILE A 181 -2.69 -17.67 -26.11
C ILE A 181 -2.69 -18.99 -25.33
N GLY A 182 -1.50 -19.40 -24.87
CA GLY A 182 -1.29 -20.66 -24.17
C GLY A 182 -1.13 -21.88 -25.10
N LYS A 183 -1.08 -21.68 -26.42
CA LYS A 183 -0.80 -22.73 -27.40
C LYS A 183 0.56 -22.53 -28.06
N THR A 184 1.13 -23.62 -28.54
CA THR A 184 2.41 -23.65 -29.24
C THR A 184 2.24 -23.29 -30.71
N ALA A 185 3.34 -22.94 -31.38
CA ALA A 185 3.31 -22.56 -32.78
C ALA A 185 2.86 -23.72 -33.67
N THR A 186 3.35 -24.93 -33.39
CA THR A 186 2.99 -26.14 -34.16
C THR A 186 1.53 -26.53 -34.00
N GLU A 187 0.92 -26.26 -32.83
CA GLU A 187 -0.53 -26.49 -32.63
C GLU A 187 -1.40 -25.54 -33.46
N ILE A 188 -0.96 -24.30 -33.68
CA ILE A 188 -1.71 -23.29 -34.43
C ILE A 188 -1.41 -23.37 -35.93
N ILE A 189 -0.14 -23.62 -36.28
CA ILE A 189 0.36 -23.69 -37.65
C ILE A 189 1.20 -24.98 -37.78
N PRO A 190 0.56 -26.11 -38.14
CA PRO A 190 1.22 -27.42 -38.18
C PRO A 190 2.45 -27.50 -39.11
N ASP A 191 2.53 -26.65 -40.13
CA ASP A 191 3.61 -26.63 -41.13
C ASP A 191 4.75 -25.64 -40.82
N ILE A 192 4.74 -24.94 -39.67
CA ILE A 192 5.80 -23.97 -39.32
C ILE A 192 7.14 -24.63 -38.98
N GLY A 193 7.12 -25.91 -38.57
CA GLY A 193 8.32 -26.67 -38.17
C GLY A 193 9.18 -27.18 -39.35
N GLY A 194 8.95 -26.70 -40.58
CA GLY A 194 9.63 -27.22 -41.76
C GLY A 194 10.28 -26.16 -42.64
N SER A 195 11.52 -25.76 -42.34
CA SER A 195 12.57 -25.53 -43.35
C SER A 195 13.93 -25.23 -42.69
N GLU A 196 14.86 -26.18 -42.90
CA GLU A 196 16.33 -26.17 -42.71
C GLU A 196 16.93 -26.05 -41.29
#